data_AF-A0A8T0ICP0-F1
#
_entry.id   AF-A0A8T0ICP0-F1
#
_cell.length_a   1.000
_cell.length_b   1.000
_cell.length_c   1.000
_cell.angle_alpha   90.00
_cell.angle_beta   90.00
_cell.angle_gamma   90.00
#
_symmetry.space_group_name_H-M   'P 1'
#
loop_
_entity.id
_entity.type
_entity.pdbx_description
1 polymer ?
#
loop_
_entity_poly.entity_id
_entity_poly.type
_entity_poly.pdbx_seq_one_letter_code
_entity_poly.pdbx_strand_id
1 'polypeptide(L)'
;MRFCSFVDALLVFLVVTETHQTVFNMLRLCLYQDHYKVLGVDYDATDDSIRTSYLRLALKWHPDKHNGSTAATLKFQEINEAYRVLSDPLMRHEYDMQGNYGLQDYNYTDYLKRFKSLILTCNGLGISSRLDR
;
A
#
# COMPACT_ATOMS: atom_id res chain seq x y z
N MET A 1 -19.01 -31.15 -41.51
CA MET A 1 -18.02 -30.07 -41.37
C MET A 1 -18.00 -29.65 -39.91
N ARG A 2 -16.94 -30.05 -39.19
CA ARG A 2 -16.75 -29.83 -37.74
C ARG A 2 -15.83 -28.62 -37.56
N PHE A 3 -16.41 -27.45 -37.32
CA PHE A 3 -15.69 -26.26 -36.85
C PHE A 3 -16.67 -25.45 -36.01
N CYS A 4 -16.79 -25.75 -34.72
CA CYS A 4 -17.46 -24.83 -33.79
C CYS A 4 -16.97 -24.97 -32.34
N SER A 5 -16.52 -26.14 -31.88
CA SER A 5 -16.35 -26.37 -30.44
C SER A 5 -15.00 -25.95 -29.81
N PHE A 6 -14.20 -25.08 -30.44
CA PHE A 6 -12.88 -24.71 -29.88
C PHE A 6 -12.76 -23.24 -29.45
N VAL A 7 -13.56 -22.34 -30.02
CA VAL A 7 -13.52 -20.91 -29.68
C VAL A 7 -14.27 -20.58 -28.38
N ASP A 8 -15.28 -21.39 -28.00
CA ASP A 8 -16.07 -21.16 -26.79
C ASP A 8 -15.29 -21.47 -25.50
N ALA A 9 -14.40 -22.46 -25.52
CA ALA A 9 -13.59 -22.82 -24.35
C ALA A 9 -12.51 -21.78 -24.03
N LEU A 10 -11.93 -21.13 -25.06
CA LEU A 10 -10.91 -20.10 -24.88
C LEU A 10 -11.53 -18.79 -24.36
N LEU A 11 -12.76 -18.47 -24.78
CA LEU A 11 -13.51 -17.30 -24.33
C LEU A 11 -13.93 -17.44 -22.86
N VAL A 12 -14.36 -18.63 -22.43
CA VAL A 12 -14.66 -18.91 -21.01
C VAL A 12 -13.39 -18.84 -20.16
N PHE A 13 -12.23 -19.29 -20.65
CA PHE A 13 -10.97 -19.21 -19.91
C PHE A 13 -10.46 -17.75 -19.76
N LEU A 14 -10.59 -16.92 -20.80
CA LEU A 14 -10.25 -15.49 -20.73
C LEU A 14 -11.17 -14.73 -19.76
N VAL A 15 -12.49 -14.94 -19.82
CA VAL A 15 -13.47 -14.29 -18.93
C VAL A 15 -13.30 -14.73 -17.46
N VAL A 16 -12.92 -15.98 -17.19
CA VAL A 16 -12.66 -16.45 -15.82
C VAL A 16 -11.37 -15.83 -15.24
N THR A 17 -10.33 -15.58 -16.06
CA THR A 17 -9.12 -14.89 -15.56
C THR A 17 -9.33 -13.38 -15.34
N GLU A 18 -10.18 -12.73 -16.14
CA GLU A 18 -10.52 -11.31 -15.97
C GLU A 18 -11.42 -11.07 -14.76
N THR A 19 -12.31 -12.00 -14.42
CA THR A 19 -13.12 -11.93 -13.19
C THR A 19 -12.28 -12.09 -11.93
N HIS A 20 -11.23 -12.94 -11.93
CA HIS A 20 -10.28 -13.04 -10.82
C HIS A 20 -9.46 -11.75 -10.62
N GLN A 21 -8.98 -11.13 -11.70
CA GLN A 21 -8.22 -9.87 -11.59
C GLN A 21 -9.10 -8.72 -11.09
N THR A 22 -10.37 -8.66 -11.51
CA THR A 22 -11.31 -7.62 -11.10
C THR A 22 -11.84 -7.81 -9.69
N VAL A 23 -12.16 -9.03 -9.24
CA VAL A 23 -12.50 -9.28 -7.81
C VAL A 23 -11.29 -9.09 -6.91
N PHE A 24 -10.07 -9.41 -7.37
CA PHE A 24 -8.84 -9.13 -6.64
C PHE A 24 -8.60 -7.61 -6.51
N ASN A 25 -8.78 -6.84 -7.59
CA ASN A 25 -8.74 -5.37 -7.56
C ASN A 25 -9.91 -4.73 -6.77
N MET A 26 -11.08 -5.37 -6.74
CA MET A 26 -12.25 -4.92 -5.97
C MET A 26 -12.05 -5.17 -4.47
N LEU A 27 -11.52 -6.33 -4.08
CA LEU A 27 -11.05 -6.61 -2.71
C LEU A 27 -9.94 -5.64 -2.29
N ARG A 28 -9.09 -5.23 -3.25
CA ARG A 28 -8.01 -4.22 -3.07
C ARG A 28 -8.53 -2.83 -2.69
N LEU A 29 -9.73 -2.45 -3.13
CA LEU A 29 -10.35 -1.15 -2.79
C LEU A 29 -10.97 -1.14 -1.39
N CYS A 30 -11.44 -2.28 -0.88
CA CYS A 30 -12.13 -2.36 0.41
C CYS A 30 -11.19 -2.51 1.62
N LEU A 31 -9.90 -2.76 1.40
CA LEU A 31 -8.85 -2.76 2.44
C LEU A 31 -7.82 -1.70 2.10
N TYR A 32 -8.21 -0.43 2.18
CA TYR A 32 -7.27 0.70 2.10
C TYR A 32 -6.31 0.65 3.30
N GLN A 33 -5.26 -0.17 3.19
CA GLN A 33 -4.17 -0.18 4.14
C GLN A 33 -3.17 0.91 3.72
N ASP A 34 -2.85 1.79 4.66
CA ASP A 34 -1.88 2.85 4.45
C ASP A 34 -0.48 2.26 4.24
N HIS A 35 0.08 2.43 3.05
CA HIS A 35 1.37 1.86 2.67
C HIS A 35 2.52 2.35 3.56
N TYR A 36 2.44 3.61 4.04
CA TYR A 36 3.43 4.17 4.96
C TYR A 36 3.38 3.45 6.32
N LYS A 37 2.17 3.13 6.81
CA LYS A 37 1.98 2.35 8.04
C LYS A 37 2.43 0.90 7.88
N VAL A 38 2.18 0.27 6.73
CA VAL A 38 2.64 -1.11 6.44
C VAL A 38 4.16 -1.20 6.48
N LEU A 39 4.86 -0.22 5.89
CA LEU A 39 6.32 -0.14 5.96
C LEU A 39 6.85 0.44 7.28
N GLY A 40 5.99 1.02 8.11
CA GLY A 40 6.37 1.64 9.38
C GLY A 40 7.31 2.83 9.19
N VAL A 41 7.07 3.64 8.15
CA VAL A 41 7.83 4.84 7.82
C VAL A 41 6.90 6.06 7.85
N ASP A 42 7.45 7.24 8.09
CA ASP A 42 6.69 8.49 8.05
C ASP A 42 6.36 8.91 6.60
N TYR A 43 5.37 9.78 6.41
CA TYR A 43 4.97 10.27 5.08
C TYR A 43 6.06 11.11 4.40
N ASP A 44 6.96 11.73 5.19
CA ASP A 44 8.14 12.48 4.75
C ASP A 44 9.38 11.60 4.54
N ALA A 45 9.23 10.27 4.62
CA ALA A 45 10.31 9.32 4.42
C ALA A 45 11.02 9.50 3.07
N THR A 46 12.35 9.51 3.10
CA THR A 46 13.20 9.47 1.91
C THR A 46 13.17 8.08 1.26
N ASP A 47 13.54 8.02 -0.01
CA ASP A 47 13.57 6.75 -0.75
C ASP A 47 14.50 5.72 -0.08
N ASP A 48 15.61 6.18 0.50
CA ASP A 48 16.54 5.35 1.25
C ASP A 48 15.92 4.75 2.53
N SER A 49 15.08 5.51 3.25
CA SER A 49 14.44 5.00 4.46
C SER A 49 13.32 4.01 4.13
N ILE A 50 12.58 4.25 3.05
CA ILE A 50 11.60 3.30 2.48
C ILE A 50 12.28 1.99 2.10
N ARG A 51 13.38 2.05 1.34
CA ARG A 51 14.17 0.88 0.95
C ARG A 51 14.73 0.13 2.15
N THR A 52 15.27 0.85 3.13
CA THR A 52 15.85 0.24 4.33
C THR A 52 14.78 -0.47 5.17
N SER A 53 13.62 0.15 5.34
CA SER A 53 12.52 -0.48 6.08
C SER A 53 11.98 -1.71 5.35
N TYR A 54 11.82 -1.64 4.03
CA TYR A 54 11.43 -2.77 3.20
C TYR A 54 12.38 -3.96 3.39
N LEU A 55 13.70 -3.75 3.28
CA LEU A 55 14.69 -4.82 3.45
C LEU A 55 14.60 -5.47 4.83
N ARG A 56 14.46 -4.66 5.88
CA ARG A 56 14.30 -5.14 7.27
C ARG A 56 13.03 -5.98 7.43
N LEU A 57 11.92 -5.54 6.86
CA LEU A 57 10.63 -6.24 6.95
C LEU A 57 10.60 -7.51 6.09
N ALA A 58 11.17 -7.47 4.88
CA ALA A 58 11.31 -8.62 3.99
C ALA A 58 12.11 -9.75 4.65
N LEU A 59 13.23 -9.43 5.32
CA LEU A 59 14.02 -10.40 6.07
C LEU A 59 13.31 -10.93 7.32
N LYS A 60 12.43 -10.14 7.92
CA LYS A 60 11.62 -10.52 9.08
C LYS A 60 10.50 -11.47 8.71
N TRP A 61 9.83 -11.23 7.58
CA TRP A 61 8.64 -11.96 7.14
C TRP A 61 8.89 -12.93 5.99
N HIS A 62 10.15 -13.22 5.67
CA HIS A 62 10.51 -14.16 4.61
C HIS A 62 9.87 -15.55 4.87
N PRO A 63 9.19 -16.16 3.89
CA PRO A 63 8.42 -17.40 4.08
C PRO A 63 9.28 -18.58 4.57
N ASP A 64 10.56 -18.60 4.19
CA ASP A 64 11.54 -19.61 4.62
C ASP A 64 11.76 -19.60 6.15
N LYS A 65 11.71 -18.43 6.80
CA LYS A 65 11.89 -18.33 8.26
C LYS A 65 10.64 -18.66 9.06
N HIS A 66 9.48 -18.72 8.40
CA HIS A 66 8.17 -18.92 9.03
C HIS A 66 7.50 -20.23 8.62
N ASN A 67 8.30 -21.20 8.13
CA ASN A 67 7.84 -22.54 7.74
C ASN A 67 6.63 -22.50 6.78
N GLY A 68 6.54 -21.49 5.92
CA GLY A 68 5.43 -21.34 4.98
C GLY A 68 4.08 -20.96 5.61
N SER A 69 4.06 -20.41 6.82
CA SER A 69 2.82 -19.91 7.44
C SER A 69 2.09 -18.91 6.55
N THR A 70 0.80 -19.13 6.31
CA THR A 70 -0.06 -18.26 5.50
C THR A 70 -0.04 -16.82 5.98
N ALA A 71 0.07 -16.59 7.30
CA ALA A 71 0.12 -15.25 7.87
C ALA A 71 1.41 -14.48 7.48
N ALA A 72 2.55 -15.17 7.42
CA ALA A 72 3.81 -14.56 7.00
C ALA A 72 3.78 -14.24 5.50
N THR A 73 3.20 -15.12 4.68
CA THR A 73 2.99 -14.89 3.25
C THR A 73 2.11 -13.68 2.99
N LEU A 74 0.98 -13.55 3.71
CA LEU A 74 0.09 -12.40 3.59
C LEU A 74 0.80 -11.10 3.98
N LYS A 75 1.51 -11.08 5.11
CA LYS A 75 2.29 -9.92 5.55
C LYS A 75 3.37 -9.54 4.54
N PHE A 76 4.07 -10.53 3.98
CA PHE A 76 5.10 -10.30 2.96
C PHE A 76 4.51 -9.72 1.67
N GLN A 77 3.31 -10.16 1.27
CA GLN A 77 2.57 -9.59 0.14
C GLN A 77 2.18 -8.13 0.40
N GLU A 78 1.64 -7.81 1.58
CA GLU A 78 1.33 -6.42 1.98
C GLU A 78 2.57 -5.52 1.92
N ILE A 79 3.71 -5.99 2.44
CA ILE A 79 5.00 -5.26 2.43
C ILE A 79 5.50 -5.02 1.01
N ASN A 80 5.45 -6.03 0.14
CA ASN A 80 5.86 -5.91 -1.26
C ASN A 80 4.98 -4.92 -2.02
N GLU A 81 3.67 -4.96 -1.79
CA GLU A 81 2.73 -4.04 -2.41
C GLU A 81 2.98 -2.60 -1.99
N ALA A 82 3.15 -2.35 -0.68
CA ALA A 82 3.46 -1.03 -0.16
C ALA A 82 4.77 -0.49 -0.75
N TYR A 83 5.82 -1.31 -0.82
CA TYR A 83 7.08 -0.92 -1.44
C TYR A 83 6.93 -0.64 -2.94
N ARG A 84 6.15 -1.43 -3.68
CA ARG A 84 5.92 -1.21 -5.12
C ARG A 84 5.32 0.17 -5.40
N VAL A 85 4.38 0.62 -4.55
CA VAL A 85 3.74 1.93 -4.72
C VAL A 85 4.65 3.06 -4.25
N LEU A 86 5.34 2.90 -3.11
CA LEU A 86 6.12 3.96 -2.49
C LEU A 86 7.55 4.12 -3.06
N SER A 87 8.09 3.10 -3.73
CA SER A 87 9.45 3.15 -4.31
C SER A 87 9.54 3.90 -5.63
N ASP A 88 8.44 3.97 -6.39
CA ASP A 88 8.37 4.74 -7.63
C ASP A 88 7.82 6.14 -7.33
N PRO A 89 8.56 7.22 -7.63
CA PRO A 89 8.14 8.59 -7.32
C PRO A 89 6.80 8.98 -7.97
N LEU A 90 6.51 8.49 -9.17
CA LEU A 90 5.27 8.79 -9.89
C LEU A 90 4.10 8.05 -9.24
N MET A 91 4.26 6.75 -8.95
CA MET A 91 3.21 5.98 -8.26
C MET A 91 2.99 6.48 -6.83
N ARG A 92 4.05 6.91 -6.12
CA ARG A 92 3.96 7.53 -4.80
C ARG A 92 3.18 8.83 -4.86
N HIS A 93 3.47 9.69 -5.85
CA HIS A 93 2.72 10.93 -6.04
C HIS A 93 1.25 10.67 -6.37
N GLU A 94 0.95 9.73 -7.27
CA GLU A 94 -0.42 9.33 -7.58
C GLU A 94 -1.15 8.78 -6.35
N TYR A 95 -0.48 7.95 -5.55
CA TYR A 95 -1.00 7.43 -4.29
C TYR A 95 -1.26 8.53 -3.27
N ASP A 96 -0.35 9.49 -3.13
CA ASP A 96 -0.48 10.60 -2.21
C ASP A 96 -1.65 11.52 -2.61
N MET A 97 -1.87 11.71 -3.92
CA MET A 97 -3.00 12.45 -4.50
C MET A 97 -4.33 11.73 -4.39
N GLN A 98 -4.37 10.41 -4.65
CA GLN A 98 -5.59 9.59 -4.60
C GLN A 98 -5.99 9.21 -3.17
N GLY A 99 -5.02 9.06 -2.27
CA GLY A 99 -5.25 8.74 -0.86
C GLY A 99 -6.00 9.81 -0.06
N ASN A 100 -6.27 10.97 -0.69
CA ASN A 100 -7.09 12.06 -0.14
C ASN A 100 -8.60 11.73 -0.06
N TYR A 101 -9.08 10.68 -0.74
CA TYR A 101 -10.52 10.43 -0.87
C TYR A 101 -11.09 9.38 0.12
N GLY A 102 -10.25 8.70 0.90
CA GLY A 102 -10.66 7.68 1.88
C GLY A 102 -10.86 8.23 3.30
N LEU A 103 -11.73 9.23 3.49
CA LEU A 103 -11.92 9.95 4.76
C LEU A 103 -12.74 9.19 5.84
N GLN A 104 -12.66 7.87 5.94
CA GLN A 104 -13.50 7.12 6.90
C GLN A 104 -12.82 6.68 8.19
N ASP A 105 -11.49 6.79 8.34
CA ASP A 105 -10.80 6.30 9.56
C ASP A 105 -9.50 7.07 9.92
N TYR A 106 -9.45 8.39 9.70
CA TYR A 106 -8.29 9.17 10.11
C TYR A 106 -8.38 9.58 11.59
N ASN A 107 -7.45 9.09 12.41
CA ASN A 107 -7.13 9.74 13.69
C ASN A 107 -6.52 11.12 13.39
N TYR A 108 -6.82 12.14 14.20
CA TYR A 108 -6.22 13.46 14.11
C TYR A 108 -4.68 13.39 14.03
N THR A 109 -4.06 12.44 14.72
CA THR A 109 -2.61 12.22 14.65
C THR A 109 -2.13 11.88 13.24
N ASP A 110 -2.89 11.08 12.48
CA ASP A 110 -2.53 10.66 11.14
C ASP A 110 -2.72 11.79 10.12
N TYR A 111 -3.81 12.55 10.28
CA TYR A 111 -4.03 13.78 9.53
C TYR A 111 -2.87 14.76 9.75
N LEU A 112 -2.50 15.01 11.02
CA LEU A 112 -1.40 15.90 11.35
C LEU A 112 -0.05 15.41 10.82
N LYS A 113 0.24 14.12 10.89
CA LYS A 113 1.48 13.55 10.35
C LYS A 113 1.57 13.70 8.84
N ARG A 114 0.46 13.50 8.12
CA ARG A 114 0.40 13.62 6.67
C ARG A 114 0.51 15.07 6.20
N PHE A 115 -0.11 16.02 6.92
CA PHE A 115 -0.06 17.44 6.60
C PHE A 115 1.00 18.23 7.39
N LYS A 116 1.93 17.56 8.07
CA LYS A 116 2.95 18.18 8.94
C LYS A 116 3.69 19.32 8.24
N SER A 117 4.09 19.12 6.98
CA SER A 117 4.78 20.14 6.18
C SER A 117 3.87 21.31 5.77
N LEU A 118 2.57 21.06 5.56
CA LEU A 118 1.57 22.06 5.17
C LEU A 118 1.10 22.91 6.38
N ILE A 119 1.02 22.29 7.56
CA ILE A 119 0.66 22.97 8.81
C ILE A 119 1.82 23.84 9.29
N LEU A 120 3.08 23.39 9.14
CA LEU A 120 4.26 24.15 9.56
C LEU A 120 4.55 25.36 8.66
N THR A 121 4.09 25.35 7.40
CA THR A 121 4.18 26.50 6.50
C THR A 121 3.12 27.56 6.79
N CYS A 122 2.03 27.18 7.46
CA CYS A 122 0.99 28.09 7.93
C CYS A 122 1.27 28.52 9.39
N ASN A 123 2.00 29.64 9.50
CA ASN A 123 2.18 30.51 10.67
C ASN A 123 3.33 30.14 11.64
N GLY A 124 4.15 31.08 12.12
CA GLY A 124 3.67 32.32 12.71
C GLY A 124 2.75 32.11 13.95
N LEU A 125 2.46 30.86 14.33
CA LEU A 125 1.70 30.48 15.52
C LEU A 125 2.58 29.56 16.34
N GLY A 126 3.28 30.13 17.33
CA GLY A 126 4.29 29.47 18.15
C GLY A 126 3.80 28.32 19.01
N ILE A 127 3.43 27.19 18.39
CA ILE A 127 3.21 25.94 19.11
C ILE A 127 4.56 25.22 19.18
N SER A 128 5.34 25.57 20.20
CA SER A 128 6.49 24.78 20.64
C SER A 128 6.02 23.35 20.93
N SER A 129 6.62 22.37 20.26
CA SER A 129 6.46 20.95 20.54
C SER A 129 6.80 20.66 22.01
N ARG A 130 5.77 20.62 22.85
CA ARG A 130 5.84 20.14 24.24
C ARG A 130 4.81 19.03 24.44
N LEU A 131 4.89 18.00 23.60
CA LEU A 131 4.20 16.74 23.82
C LEU A 131 5.13 15.59 23.43
N ASP A 132 6.25 15.49 24.15
CA ASP A 132 6.99 14.25 24.36
C ASP A 132 7.48 14.28 25.83
N ARG A 133 6.68 13.72 26.74
CA ARG A 133 7.13 13.24 28.05
C ARG A 133 6.31 12.02 28.43
#